data_AF-A0A183Q3P8-F1
#
_entry.id   AF-A0A183Q3P8-F1
#
_cell.length_a   1.000
_cell.length_b   1.000
_cell.length_c   1.000
_cell.angle_alpha   90.00
_cell.angle_beta   90.00
_cell.angle_gamma   90.00
#
_symmetry.space_group_name_H-M   'P 1'
#
loop_
_entity.id
_entity.type
_entity.pdbx_description
1 polymer ?
#
loop_
_entity_poly.entity_id
_entity_poly.type
_entity_poly.pdbx_seq_one_letter_code
_entity_poly.pdbx_strand_id
1 'polypeptide(L)'
;MDCTDGLFENTPFSLKDFDLNFCFRAVNRAVNRLTIPDYNASTAVDVRQELDLRIGAAFTRFQTLRLRRVFPQALSDQLISYGSCQFPTLGFVVERFREVDQFVSEPFWRIVGKLLLN
;
A
#
# COMPACT_ATOMS: atom_id res chain seq x y z
N MET A 1 3.31 -6.24 14.31
CA MET A 1 2.09 -5.43 14.17
C MET A 1 1.73 -5.04 15.58
N ASP A 2 2.07 -3.82 15.95
CA ASP A 2 2.08 -3.34 17.33
C ASP A 2 0.83 -2.50 17.58
N CYS A 3 0.46 -2.34 18.85
CA CYS A 3 -0.70 -1.56 19.33
C CYS A 3 -0.70 -0.07 18.92
N THR A 4 0.24 0.38 18.08
CA THR A 4 0.33 1.72 17.49
C THR A 4 -0.27 1.81 16.09
N ASP A 5 -0.66 0.68 15.50
CA ASP A 5 -1.32 0.66 14.20
C ASP A 5 -2.78 1.09 14.39
N GLY A 6 -3.11 2.37 14.10
CA GLY A 6 -4.43 3.00 14.33
C GLY A 6 -5.64 2.31 13.68
N LEU A 7 -5.43 1.20 12.97
CA LEU A 7 -6.47 0.27 12.53
C LEU A 7 -7.14 -0.46 13.71
N PHE A 8 -6.42 -0.72 14.81
CA PHE A 8 -6.97 -1.46 15.96
C PHE A 8 -7.94 -0.63 16.80
N GLU A 9 -7.74 0.69 16.90
CA GLU A 9 -8.56 1.56 17.74
C GLU A 9 -9.98 1.82 17.19
N ASN A 10 -10.22 1.54 15.90
CA ASN A 10 -11.54 1.72 15.27
C ASN A 10 -12.41 0.47 15.27
N THR A 11 -11.94 -0.63 15.83
CA THR A 11 -12.72 -1.87 15.91
C THR A 11 -13.20 -2.12 17.34
N PRO A 12 -14.46 -2.50 17.56
CA PRO A 12 -14.91 -2.96 18.88
C PRO A 12 -14.23 -4.30 19.17
N PHE A 13 -13.06 -4.26 19.82
CA PHE A 13 -12.34 -5.39 20.42
C PHE A 13 -12.50 -6.73 19.66
N SER A 14 -12.26 -6.74 18.35
CA SER A 14 -12.23 -8.00 17.60
C SER A 14 -10.85 -8.62 17.79
N LEU A 15 -10.78 -9.44 18.84
CA LEU A 15 -9.64 -10.18 19.38
C LEU A 15 -9.03 -11.21 18.42
N LYS A 16 -9.03 -10.98 17.10
CA LYS A 16 -8.68 -12.02 16.11
C LYS A 16 -7.37 -11.80 15.34
N ASP A 17 -6.78 -10.62 15.36
CA ASP A 17 -5.56 -10.36 14.57
C ASP A 17 -4.33 -10.04 15.44
N PHE A 18 -4.29 -10.59 16.67
CA PHE A 18 -3.12 -10.46 17.54
C PHE A 18 -2.10 -11.55 17.20
N ASP A 19 -1.45 -11.43 16.05
CA ASP A 19 -0.20 -12.16 15.80
C ASP A 19 0.96 -11.43 16.50
N LEU A 20 0.87 -11.37 17.83
CA LEU A 20 2.03 -11.14 18.66
C LEU A 20 2.61 -12.50 18.99
N ASN A 21 3.93 -12.62 18.84
CA ASN A 21 4.73 -13.53 19.64
C ASN A 21 4.25 -13.44 21.10
N PHE A 22 3.41 -14.39 21.50
CA PHE A 22 2.60 -14.35 22.71
C PHE A 22 3.49 -14.69 23.90
N CYS A 23 4.46 -13.83 24.19
CA CYS A 23 5.31 -13.98 25.34
C CYS A 23 4.47 -13.61 26.56
N PHE A 24 4.32 -14.54 27.49
CA PHE A 24 3.66 -14.33 28.79
C PHE A 24 4.12 -13.03 29.49
N ARG A 25 5.39 -12.65 29.32
CA ARG A 25 5.95 -11.40 29.83
C ARG A 25 5.35 -10.15 29.20
N ALA A 26 5.06 -10.15 27.90
CA ALA A 26 4.47 -9.01 27.19
C ALA A 26 3.01 -8.82 27.61
N VAL A 27 2.24 -9.91 27.70
CA VAL A 27 0.84 -9.89 28.15
C VAL A 27 0.74 -9.40 29.59
N ASN A 28 1.53 -9.97 30.52
CA ASN A 28 1.54 -9.49 31.91
C ASN A 28 1.96 -8.02 32.00
N ARG A 29 2.88 -7.54 31.17
CA ARG A 29 3.26 -6.13 31.15
C ARG A 29 2.11 -5.24 30.67
N ALA A 30 1.40 -5.64 29.62
CA ALA A 30 0.29 -4.88 29.06
C ALA A 30 -0.90 -4.80 30.03
N VAL A 31 -1.28 -5.92 30.65
CA VAL A 31 -2.36 -5.96 31.67
C VAL A 31 -2.01 -5.08 32.88
N ASN A 32 -0.74 -5.05 33.29
CA ASN A 32 -0.30 -4.21 34.42
C ASN A 32 -0.02 -2.75 34.04
N ARG A 33 -0.13 -2.37 32.75
CA ARG A 33 0.10 -1.00 32.26
C ARG A 33 -0.97 -0.59 31.26
N LEU A 34 -2.23 -0.62 31.70
CA LEU A 34 -3.36 -0.17 30.90
C LEU A 34 -3.24 1.33 30.60
N THR A 35 -3.63 1.71 29.40
CA THR A 35 -3.63 3.08 28.89
C THR A 35 -5.01 3.40 28.31
N ILE A 36 -5.31 4.69 28.20
CA ILE A 36 -6.50 5.17 27.51
C ILE A 36 -6.25 5.01 25.99
N PRO A 37 -7.24 4.56 25.21
CA PRO A 37 -7.14 4.55 23.75
C PRO A 37 -6.91 5.95 23.17
N ASP A 38 -6.08 6.07 22.14
CA ASP A 38 -5.81 7.34 21.46
C ASP A 38 -6.90 7.63 20.41
N TYR A 39 -7.83 8.50 20.76
CA TYR A 39 -8.92 8.85 19.87
C TYR A 39 -8.45 9.52 18.55
N ASN A 40 -7.26 10.14 18.52
CA ASN A 40 -6.77 10.79 17.31
C ASN A 40 -6.34 9.78 16.25
N ALA A 41 -5.68 8.69 16.67
CA ALA A 41 -5.27 7.62 15.77
C ALA A 41 -6.49 6.86 15.24
N SER A 42 -7.50 6.64 16.08
CA SER A 42 -8.83 6.20 15.65
C SER A 42 -9.42 7.11 14.56
N THR A 43 -9.61 8.40 14.88
CA THR A 43 -10.21 9.40 13.97
C THR A 43 -9.46 9.49 12.64
N ALA A 44 -8.12 9.43 12.65
CA ALA A 44 -7.30 9.49 11.44
C ALA A 44 -7.60 8.34 10.47
N VAL A 45 -7.86 7.14 10.99
CA VAL A 45 -8.19 5.97 10.18
C VAL A 45 -9.63 6.03 9.67
N ASP A 46 -10.58 6.57 10.43
CA ASP A 46 -11.95 6.83 9.93
C ASP A 46 -11.95 7.83 8.77
N VAL A 47 -11.20 8.94 8.93
CA VAL A 47 -11.01 9.93 7.86
C VAL A 47 -10.43 9.27 6.61
N ARG A 48 -9.40 8.43 6.76
CA ARG A 48 -8.78 7.74 5.63
C ARG A 48 -9.73 6.76 4.95
N GLN A 49 -10.52 6.00 5.71
CA GLN A 49 -11.53 5.09 5.16
C GLN A 49 -12.58 5.85 4.32
N GLU A 50 -13.07 6.99 4.83
CA GLU A 50 -14.05 7.81 4.12
C GLU A 50 -13.46 8.40 2.83
N LEU A 51 -12.23 8.92 2.89
CA LEU A 51 -11.54 9.45 1.72
C LEU A 51 -11.32 8.38 0.64
N ASP A 52 -10.78 7.23 1.03
CA ASP A 52 -10.50 6.14 0.10
C ASP A 52 -11.79 5.61 -0.54
N LEU A 53 -12.88 5.49 0.23
CA LEU A 53 -14.19 5.09 -0.30
C LEU A 53 -14.76 6.11 -1.29
N ARG A 54 -14.78 7.41 -0.92
CA ARG A 54 -15.38 8.45 -1.76
C ARG A 54 -14.60 8.66 -3.05
N ILE A 55 -13.28 8.82 -2.94
CA ILE A 55 -12.40 9.03 -4.08
C ILE A 55 -12.40 7.78 -4.96
N GLY A 56 -12.20 6.60 -4.37
CA GLY A 56 -12.17 5.33 -5.08
C GLY A 56 -13.47 5.05 -5.83
N ALA A 57 -14.63 5.23 -5.18
CA ALA A 57 -15.93 5.01 -5.82
C ALA A 57 -16.22 6.01 -6.96
N ALA A 58 -15.89 7.29 -6.75
CA ALA A 58 -16.13 8.34 -7.76
C ALA A 58 -15.31 8.08 -9.03
N PHE A 59 -13.99 7.91 -8.91
CA PHE A 59 -13.12 7.71 -10.06
C PHE A 59 -13.31 6.34 -10.72
N THR A 60 -13.48 5.26 -9.94
CA THR A 60 -13.77 3.93 -10.48
C THR A 60 -15.02 3.94 -11.34
N ARG A 61 -16.12 4.55 -10.86
CA ARG A 61 -17.37 4.66 -11.63
C ARG A 61 -17.18 5.51 -12.88
N PHE A 62 -16.58 6.68 -12.74
CA PHE A 62 -16.35 7.60 -13.86
C PHE A 62 -15.56 6.93 -14.98
N GLN A 63 -14.38 6.37 -14.67
CA GLN A 63 -13.50 5.81 -15.69
C GLN A 63 -14.05 4.50 -16.27
N THR A 64 -14.66 3.64 -15.44
CA THR A 64 -15.26 2.38 -15.91
C THR A 64 -16.39 2.66 -16.90
N LEU A 65 -17.34 3.53 -16.55
CA LEU A 65 -18.47 3.85 -17.43
C LEU A 65 -18.01 4.58 -18.71
N ARG A 66 -17.00 5.45 -18.61
CA ARG A 66 -16.46 6.14 -19.77
C ARG A 66 -15.71 5.20 -20.71
N LEU A 67 -14.78 4.41 -20.20
CA LEU A 67 -13.90 3.56 -21.02
C LEU A 67 -14.64 2.37 -21.62
N ARG A 68 -15.65 1.81 -20.92
CA ARG A 68 -16.55 0.81 -21.51
C ARG A 68 -17.28 1.32 -22.75
N ARG A 69 -17.68 2.60 -22.76
CA ARG A 69 -18.34 3.22 -23.92
C ARG A 69 -17.37 3.50 -25.05
N VAL A 70 -16.13 3.88 -24.74
CA VAL A 70 -15.10 4.22 -25.74
C VAL A 70 -14.49 2.96 -26.37
N PHE A 71 -14.27 1.91 -25.58
CA PHE A 71 -13.63 0.66 -26.01
C PHE A 71 -14.51 -0.56 -25.69
N PRO A 72 -15.71 -0.66 -26.30
CA PRO A 72 -16.69 -1.68 -25.94
C PRO A 72 -16.19 -3.11 -26.21
N GLN A 73 -15.41 -3.33 -27.27
CA GLN A 73 -14.90 -4.68 -27.59
C GLN A 73 -13.82 -5.17 -26.62
N ALA A 74 -13.05 -4.26 -26.04
CA ALA A 74 -11.93 -4.61 -25.16
C ALA A 74 -12.31 -4.61 -23.67
N LEU A 75 -13.28 -3.78 -23.28
CA LEU A 75 -13.54 -3.45 -21.87
C LEU A 75 -14.99 -3.65 -21.41
N SER A 76 -15.91 -4.17 -22.24
CA SER A 76 -17.37 -4.26 -21.95
C SER A 76 -17.72 -4.67 -20.51
N ASP A 77 -17.05 -5.71 -20.01
CA ASP A 77 -17.33 -6.33 -18.71
C ASP A 77 -16.24 -6.07 -17.66
N GLN A 78 -15.19 -5.31 -18.01
CA GLN A 78 -14.09 -5.03 -17.09
C GLN A 78 -14.40 -3.87 -16.16
N LEU A 79 -14.18 -4.08 -14.86
CA LEU A 79 -14.16 -3.01 -13.86
C LEU A 79 -12.76 -2.39 -13.84
N ILE A 80 -12.69 -1.08 -13.98
CA ILE A 80 -11.42 -0.36 -13.96
C ILE A 80 -11.38 0.38 -12.64
N SER A 81 -10.73 -0.21 -11.64
CA SER A 81 -10.64 0.36 -10.30
C SER A 81 -9.65 1.52 -10.24
N TYR A 82 -9.93 2.47 -9.34
CA TYR A 82 -9.06 3.57 -8.99
C TYR A 82 -8.89 3.60 -7.46
N GLY A 83 -7.65 3.78 -7.01
CA GLY A 83 -7.32 4.02 -5.61
C GLY A 83 -6.28 5.12 -5.49
N SER A 84 -6.47 6.01 -4.52
CA SER A 84 -5.59 7.15 -4.19
C SER A 84 -4.11 6.73 -4.05
N CYS A 85 -3.87 5.59 -3.40
CA CYS A 85 -2.54 4.99 -3.23
C CYS A 85 -2.18 3.99 -4.35
N GLN A 86 -3.17 3.29 -4.92
CA GLN A 86 -2.94 2.32 -6.01
C GLN A 86 -2.36 3.00 -7.27
N PHE A 87 -2.86 4.19 -7.60
CA PHE A 87 -2.47 4.92 -8.80
C PHE A 87 -0.99 5.35 -8.82
N PRO A 88 -0.45 6.02 -7.79
CA PRO A 88 0.98 6.36 -7.75
C PRO A 88 1.88 5.12 -7.71
N THR A 89 1.46 4.04 -7.04
CA THR A 89 2.23 2.77 -7.04
C THR A 89 2.36 2.19 -8.44
N LEU A 90 1.28 2.17 -9.22
CA LEU A 90 1.34 1.77 -10.62
C LEU A 90 2.23 2.73 -11.43
N GLY A 91 2.19 4.02 -11.11
CA GLY A 91 3.04 5.05 -11.69
C GLY A 91 4.52 4.68 -11.63
N PHE A 92 5.03 4.27 -10.45
CA PHE A 92 6.43 3.87 -10.30
C PHE A 92 6.82 2.67 -11.16
N VAL A 93 5.93 1.68 -11.31
CA VAL A 93 6.19 0.51 -12.16
C VAL A 93 6.25 0.92 -13.63
N VAL A 94 5.31 1.74 -14.08
CA VAL A 94 5.26 2.23 -15.46
C VAL A 94 6.44 3.14 -15.77
N GLU A 95 6.83 4.01 -14.84
CA GLU A 95 8.00 4.87 -14.97
C GLU A 95 9.27 4.05 -15.16
N ARG A 96 9.51 3.06 -14.29
CA ARG A 96 10.65 2.16 -14.39
C ARG A 96 10.65 1.39 -15.71
N PHE A 97 9.49 0.93 -16.17
CA PHE A 97 9.37 0.27 -17.47
C PHE A 97 9.81 1.19 -18.62
N ARG A 98 9.36 2.45 -18.62
CA ARG A 98 9.71 3.44 -19.64
C ARG A 98 11.20 3.81 -19.61
N GLU A 99 11.80 3.93 -18.44
CA GLU A 99 13.24 4.16 -18.31
C GLU A 99 14.07 3.05 -18.98
N VAL A 100 13.68 1.78 -18.80
CA VAL A 100 14.35 0.65 -19.45
C VAL A 100 14.13 0.65 -20.95
N ASP A 101 12.88 0.87 -21.38
CA ASP A 101 12.52 0.89 -22.81
C ASP A 101 13.26 2.01 -23.57
N GLN A 102 13.47 3.15 -22.92
CA GLN A 102 14.16 4.31 -23.48
C GLN A 102 15.68 4.29 -23.25
N PHE A 103 16.22 3.28 -22.56
CA PHE A 103 17.64 3.20 -22.25
C PHE A 103 18.45 2.91 -23.52
N VAL A 104 19.33 3.84 -23.90
CA VAL A 104 20.32 3.64 -24.96
C VAL A 104 21.66 3.32 -24.33
N SER A 105 22.14 2.09 -24.55
CA SER A 105 23.43 1.64 -24.00
C SER A 105 24.60 2.34 -24.67
N GLU A 106 25.51 2.89 -23.88
CA GLU A 106 26.73 3.56 -24.36
C GLU A 106 27.97 2.71 -24.03
N PRO A 107 28.88 2.50 -24.99
CA PRO A 107 30.11 1.77 -24.75
C PRO A 107 31.03 2.56 -23.80
N PHE A 108 31.63 1.88 -22.83
CA PHE A 108 32.62 2.46 -21.93
C PHE A 108 33.77 1.48 -21.67
N TRP A 109 34.91 2.02 -21.23
CA TRP A 109 36.09 1.23 -20.88
C TRP A 109 36.28 1.19 -19.36
N ARG A 110 36.75 0.05 -18.83
CA ARG A 110 37.10 -0.11 -17.41
C ARG A 110 38.40 -0.90 -17.29
N ILE A 111 39.30 -0.44 -16.42
CA ILE A 111 40.53 -1.17 -16.07
C ILE A 111 40.17 -2.25 -15.03
N VAL A 112 40.55 -3.50 -15.29
CA VAL A 112 40.34 -4.63 -14.37
C VAL A 112 41.71 -5.25 -14.05
N GLY A 113 42.13 -5.17 -12.79
CA GLY A 113 43.34 -5.82 -12.29
C GLY A 113 43.02 -7.12 -11.54
N LYS A 114 43.77 -8.19 -11.81
CA LYS A 114 43.81 -9.41 -10.98
C LYS A 114 45.17 -9.51 -10.32
N LEU A 115 45.18 -9.61 -8.98
CA LEU A 115 46.37 -9.96 -8.22
C LEU A 115 46.34 -11.48 -7.98
N LEU A 116 47.35 -12.19 -8.45
CA LEU A 116 47.58 -13.59 -8.07
C LEU A 116 48.56 -13.59 -6.91
N LEU A 117 48.13 -14.09 -5.75
CA LEU A 117 49.00 -14.36 -4.61
C LEU A 117 49.53 -15.79 -4.76
N ASN A 118 50.87 -15.92 -4.73
CA ASN A 118 51.58 -17.19 -4.72
C ASN A 118 51.66 -17.77 -3.31
#